data_AF-A0A2D6NY73-F1
#
_entry.id   AF-A0A2D6NY73-F1
#
_cell.length_a   1.000
_cell.length_b   1.000
_cell.length_c   1.000
_cell.angle_alpha   90.00
_cell.angle_beta   90.00
_cell.angle_gamma   90.00
#
_symmetry.space_group_name_H-M   'P 1'
#
loop_
_entity.id
_entity.type
_entity.pdbx_description
1 polymer ?
#
loop_
_entity_poly.entity_id
_entity_poly.type
_entity_poly.pdbx_seq_one_letter_code
_entity_poly.pdbx_strand_id
1 'polypeptide(L)'
;MNLYLIILVSLILISGCGSKVVKLEKEDEVFEYKVECLEEDRNEECYDKIQEVCGWANENIKCLVYPCANNYNNGCKACSDKNVKYYTQGKCPINEDVYNGKKEGRYIEMAKGYVKSLGQYKNYNGKELRIVRIGQAECENCDFVDVEFFLDSEDKERVNKASIQVIIKNLEVVDTIYRQEKV
;
A
#
# COMPACT_ATOMS: atom_id res chain seq x y z
N MET A 1 -74.00 -14.52 8.24
CA MET A 1 -73.67 -13.31 7.45
C MET A 1 -72.16 -13.10 7.55
N ASN A 2 -71.49 -13.11 6.38
CA ASN A 2 -70.12 -13.58 6.18
C ASN A 2 -69.01 -12.60 6.61
N LEU A 3 -68.17 -13.06 7.55
CA LEU A 3 -66.93 -12.40 8.00
C LEU A 3 -65.82 -12.38 6.91
N TYR A 4 -65.98 -13.17 5.84
CA TYR A 4 -65.01 -13.30 4.74
C TYR A 4 -64.98 -12.11 3.77
N LEU A 5 -65.97 -11.21 3.78
CA LEU A 5 -66.03 -10.11 2.81
C LEU A 5 -65.20 -8.88 3.22
N ILE A 6 -64.81 -8.76 4.49
CA ILE A 6 -64.05 -7.59 4.97
C ILE A 6 -62.55 -7.75 4.71
N ILE A 7 -62.03 -8.98 4.64
CA ILE A 7 -60.58 -9.23 4.47
C ILE A 7 -60.10 -8.99 3.03
N LEU A 8 -60.99 -8.99 2.03
CA LEU A 8 -60.60 -8.76 0.63
C LEU A 8 -60.43 -7.28 0.24
N VAL A 9 -60.90 -6.34 1.04
CA VAL A 9 -60.80 -4.89 0.72
C VAL A 9 -59.48 -4.27 1.23
N SER A 10 -58.73 -4.94 2.09
CA SER A 10 -57.48 -4.43 2.66
C SER A 10 -56.23 -4.68 1.79
N LEU A 11 -56.36 -5.33 0.63
CA LEU A 11 -55.22 -5.78 -0.18
C LEU A 11 -54.87 -4.88 -1.39
N ILE A 12 -55.50 -3.70 -1.56
CA ILE A 12 -55.37 -2.89 -2.80
C ILE A 12 -54.59 -1.55 -2.64
N LEU A 13 -54.03 -1.19 -1.47
CA LEU A 13 -53.44 0.16 -1.30
C LEU A 13 -51.96 0.23 -0.88
N ILE A 14 -51.08 -0.62 -1.43
CA ILE A 14 -49.62 -0.35 -1.32
C ILE A 14 -48.85 -0.74 -2.59
N SER A 15 -49.28 -0.25 -3.77
CA SER A 15 -48.45 -0.26 -4.98
C SER A 15 -47.87 1.13 -5.28
N GLY A 16 -47.18 1.70 -4.29
CA GLY A 16 -46.37 2.90 -4.49
C GLY A 16 -45.06 2.57 -5.18
N CYS A 17 -45.07 2.50 -6.52
CA CYS A 17 -43.85 2.45 -7.33
C CYS A 17 -43.19 3.84 -7.30
N GLY A 18 -42.48 4.13 -6.22
CA GLY A 18 -41.64 5.32 -6.12
C GLY A 18 -40.39 5.11 -6.96
N SER A 19 -40.41 5.57 -8.21
CA SER A 19 -39.19 5.70 -9.02
C SER A 19 -38.22 6.61 -8.27
N LYS A 20 -37.21 6.01 -7.65
CA LYS A 20 -36.07 6.75 -7.11
C LYS A 20 -35.40 7.47 -8.27
N VAL A 21 -35.51 8.78 -8.31
CA VAL A 21 -34.67 9.63 -9.15
C VAL A 21 -33.26 9.53 -8.59
N VAL A 22 -32.45 8.67 -9.18
CA VAL A 22 -31.01 8.61 -8.91
C VAL A 22 -30.41 9.86 -9.56
N LYS A 23 -30.05 10.84 -8.74
CA LYS A 23 -29.15 11.92 -9.16
C LYS A 23 -27.79 11.28 -9.42
N LEU A 24 -27.44 11.13 -10.70
CA LEU A 24 -26.06 10.89 -11.11
C LEU A 24 -25.31 12.21 -10.96
N GLU A 25 -24.64 12.38 -9.82
CA GLU A 25 -23.60 13.39 -9.68
C GLU A 25 -22.42 12.94 -10.55
N LYS A 26 -22.12 13.72 -11.59
CA LYS A 26 -20.90 13.54 -12.37
C LYS A 26 -19.76 13.93 -11.44
N GLU A 27 -18.96 12.95 -11.02
CA GLU A 27 -17.68 13.21 -10.38
C GLU A 27 -16.82 13.97 -11.40
N ASP A 28 -16.43 15.19 -11.04
CA ASP A 28 -15.47 15.96 -11.81
C ASP A 28 -14.15 15.19 -11.83
N GLU A 29 -13.77 14.64 -12.98
CA GLU A 29 -12.45 14.03 -13.19
C GLU A 29 -11.37 15.09 -12.93
N VAL A 30 -10.77 15.05 -11.74
CA VAL A 30 -9.59 15.85 -11.40
C VAL A 30 -8.43 15.29 -12.23
N PHE A 31 -8.18 15.90 -13.37
CA PHE A 31 -7.04 15.56 -14.22
C PHE A 31 -5.75 15.95 -13.50
N GLU A 32 -5.04 14.95 -12.96
CA GLU A 32 -3.74 15.17 -12.31
C GLU A 32 -2.70 15.56 -13.38
N TYR A 33 -2.33 16.84 -13.41
CA TYR A 33 -1.34 17.35 -14.36
C TYR A 33 0.08 17.03 -13.88
N LYS A 34 0.78 16.16 -14.61
CA LYS A 34 2.20 15.83 -14.37
C LYS A 34 3.12 16.84 -15.06
N VAL A 35 4.20 17.21 -14.37
CA VAL A 35 5.29 18.03 -14.93
C VAL A 35 6.60 17.27 -14.81
N GLU A 36 7.21 16.92 -15.94
CA GLU A 36 8.48 16.19 -15.96
C GLU A 36 9.64 17.10 -15.56
N CYS A 37 10.58 16.57 -14.78
CA CYS A 37 11.80 17.29 -14.41
C CYS A 37 12.88 17.01 -15.44
N LEU A 38 13.16 17.99 -16.30
CA LEU A 38 14.24 17.92 -17.28
C LEU A 38 15.57 18.31 -16.63
N GLU A 39 16.69 18.06 -17.30
CA GLU A 39 18.01 18.37 -16.75
C GLU A 39 18.22 19.88 -16.53
N GLU A 40 17.64 20.72 -17.40
CA GLU A 40 17.62 22.18 -17.23
C GLU A 40 16.81 22.67 -16.03
N ASP A 41 15.91 21.85 -15.49
CA ASP A 41 15.09 22.18 -14.33
C ASP A 41 15.78 21.85 -13.00
N ARG A 42 16.90 21.11 -13.03
CA ARG A 42 17.65 20.63 -11.86
C ARG A 42 18.58 21.70 -11.29
N ASN A 43 18.04 22.89 -11.04
CA ASN A 43 18.79 24.00 -10.45
C ASN A 43 19.00 23.79 -8.95
N GLU A 44 20.21 24.09 -8.45
CA GLU A 44 20.52 24.05 -7.01
C GLU A 44 19.91 25.24 -6.26
N GLU A 45 19.63 26.33 -6.97
CA GLU A 45 19.05 27.56 -6.40
C GLU A 45 17.56 27.65 -6.73
N CYS A 46 16.72 27.41 -5.73
CA CYS A 46 15.27 27.53 -5.82
C CYS A 46 14.73 28.67 -4.96
N TYR A 47 13.78 29.44 -5.50
CA TYR A 47 13.06 30.45 -4.73
C TYR A 47 12.23 29.81 -3.60
N ASP A 48 12.08 30.51 -2.47
CA ASP A 48 11.32 30.05 -1.29
C ASP A 48 9.80 30.22 -1.40
N LYS A 49 9.26 30.33 -2.62
CA LYS A 49 7.82 30.37 -2.83
C LYS A 49 7.20 29.02 -2.48
N ILE A 50 6.21 29.03 -1.60
CA ILE A 50 5.47 27.81 -1.22
C ILE A 50 4.35 27.58 -2.22
N GLN A 51 4.44 26.46 -2.94
CA GLN A 51 3.45 25.89 -3.85
C GLN A 51 3.61 24.37 -3.75
N GLU A 52 2.98 23.74 -2.76
CA GLU A 52 3.22 22.33 -2.46
C GLU A 52 3.04 21.44 -3.70
N VAL A 53 4.00 20.53 -3.90
CA VAL A 53 3.98 19.55 -4.98
C VAL A 53 4.37 18.17 -4.45
N CYS A 54 3.96 17.14 -5.17
CA CYS A 54 4.42 15.78 -4.95
C CYS A 54 5.48 15.40 -5.99
N GLY A 55 6.71 15.17 -5.55
CA GLY A 55 7.80 14.72 -6.41
C GLY A 55 7.85 13.19 -6.47
N TRP A 56 7.64 12.63 -7.65
CA TRP A 56 7.60 11.19 -7.92
C TRP A 56 8.97 10.68 -8.34
N ALA A 57 9.42 9.60 -7.70
CA ALA A 57 10.76 9.09 -7.93
C ALA A 57 10.93 8.47 -9.33
N ASN A 58 12.16 8.45 -9.81
CA ASN A 58 12.54 7.80 -11.05
C ASN A 58 12.61 6.27 -10.93
N GLU A 59 12.74 5.58 -12.07
CA GLU A 59 12.77 4.11 -12.16
C GLU A 59 14.00 3.46 -11.50
N ASN A 60 15.04 4.25 -11.19
CA ASN A 60 16.24 3.76 -10.51
C ASN A 60 16.04 3.67 -8.99
N ILE A 61 14.99 4.29 -8.44
CA ILE A 61 14.65 4.21 -7.03
C ILE A 61 13.71 3.03 -6.77
N LYS A 62 14.17 2.10 -5.94
CA LYS A 62 13.35 1.00 -5.44
C LYS A 62 12.63 1.44 -4.17
N CYS A 63 11.39 1.89 -4.31
CA CYS A 63 10.56 2.19 -3.16
C CYS A 63 10.06 0.91 -2.48
N LEU A 64 10.27 0.83 -1.17
CA LEU A 64 9.72 -0.23 -0.34
C LEU A 64 8.20 -0.05 -0.13
N VAL A 65 7.72 1.20 -0.18
CA VAL A 65 6.35 1.57 0.15
C VAL A 65 5.80 2.56 -0.88
N TYR A 66 4.52 2.43 -1.24
CA TYR A 66 3.79 3.41 -2.04
C TYR A 66 3.27 4.59 -1.17
N PRO A 67 3.14 5.82 -1.73
CA PRO A 67 3.65 6.23 -3.04
C PRO A 67 5.17 6.35 -3.02
N CYS A 68 5.77 6.10 -4.18
CA CYS A 68 7.20 6.31 -4.40
C CYS A 68 7.46 7.80 -4.66
N ALA A 69 7.14 8.64 -3.66
CA ALA A 69 7.08 10.08 -3.82
C ALA A 69 7.25 10.83 -2.50
N ASN A 70 7.74 12.06 -2.57
CA ASN A 70 7.97 12.94 -1.42
C ASN A 70 7.30 14.31 -1.62
N ASN A 71 6.91 14.95 -0.52
CA ASN A 71 6.39 16.32 -0.54
C ASN A 71 7.54 17.32 -0.70
N TYR A 72 7.37 18.29 -1.58
CA TYR A 72 8.29 19.42 -1.74
C TYR A 72 7.52 20.74 -1.66
N ASN A 73 8.20 21.79 -1.19
CA ASN A 73 7.57 23.10 -1.07
C ASN A 73 7.22 23.73 -2.43
N ASN A 74 7.87 23.31 -3.51
CA ASN A 74 7.57 23.73 -4.88
C ASN A 74 8.24 22.81 -5.92
N GLY A 75 7.83 22.97 -7.19
CA GLY A 75 8.33 22.20 -8.32
C GLY A 75 9.85 22.31 -8.53
N CYS A 76 10.45 23.48 -8.28
CA CYS A 76 11.91 23.63 -8.38
C CYS A 76 12.62 22.75 -7.35
N LYS A 77 12.19 22.82 -6.07
CA LYS A 77 12.77 21.96 -5.02
C LYS A 77 12.56 20.48 -5.33
N ALA A 78 11.42 20.09 -5.91
CA ALA A 78 11.22 18.73 -6.39
C ALA A 78 12.21 18.34 -7.51
N CYS A 79 12.35 19.14 -8.57
CA CYS A 79 13.24 18.83 -9.68
C CYS A 79 14.73 18.94 -9.35
N SER A 80 15.10 19.75 -8.35
CA SER A 80 16.48 19.81 -7.82
C SER A 80 16.94 18.47 -7.22
N ASP A 81 16.00 17.62 -6.77
CA ASP A 81 16.29 16.26 -6.34
C ASP A 81 16.46 15.33 -7.56
N LYS A 82 17.69 14.83 -7.74
CA LYS A 82 18.05 13.90 -8.83
C LYS A 82 17.25 12.60 -8.82
N ASN A 83 16.63 12.26 -7.68
CA ASN A 83 15.80 11.08 -7.55
C ASN A 83 14.38 11.29 -8.06
N VAL A 84 13.94 12.54 -8.27
CA VAL A 84 12.61 12.89 -8.78
C VAL A 84 12.60 12.90 -10.31
N LYS A 85 11.64 12.19 -10.91
CA LYS A 85 11.39 12.13 -12.36
C LYS A 85 10.41 13.21 -12.82
N TYR A 86 9.36 13.43 -12.05
CA TYR A 86 8.31 14.40 -12.34
C TYR A 86 7.61 14.82 -11.05
N TYR A 87 6.84 15.89 -11.08
CA TYR A 87 5.99 16.29 -9.97
C TYR A 87 4.53 16.51 -10.38
N THR A 88 3.63 16.44 -9.41
CA THR A 88 2.20 16.81 -9.56
C THR A 88 1.84 17.91 -8.55
N GLN A 89 0.77 18.67 -8.82
CA GLN A 89 0.34 19.74 -7.93
C GLN A 89 -0.29 19.20 -6.65
N GLY A 90 -0.03 19.86 -5.52
CA GLY A 90 -0.54 19.46 -4.21
C GLY A 90 0.36 18.48 -3.47
N LYS A 91 -0.06 18.07 -2.29
CA LYS A 91 0.68 17.08 -1.49
C LYS A 91 0.66 15.73 -2.16
N CYS A 92 1.67 14.92 -1.90
CA CYS A 92 1.65 13.53 -2.27
C CYS A 92 0.42 12.84 -1.71
N PRO A 93 -0.19 11.93 -2.50
CA PRO A 93 -1.31 11.16 -2.01
C PRO A 93 -0.84 10.42 -0.76
N ILE A 94 -1.32 10.88 0.38
CA ILE A 94 -1.42 10.01 1.52
C ILE A 94 -2.39 8.92 1.08
N ASN A 95 -1.97 7.68 1.23
CA ASN A 95 -2.81 6.54 0.92
C ASN A 95 -4.04 6.61 1.86
N GLU A 96 -5.09 7.37 1.53
CA GLU A 96 -6.27 7.58 2.38
C GLU A 96 -7.13 6.31 2.45
N ASP A 97 -7.03 5.44 1.43
CA ASP A 97 -7.55 4.07 1.47
C ASP A 97 -6.87 3.19 2.54
N VAL A 98 -5.77 3.65 3.15
CA VAL A 98 -5.12 3.03 4.32
C VAL A 98 -5.68 3.59 5.65
N TYR A 99 -6.20 4.82 5.66
CA TYR A 99 -6.62 5.50 6.90
C TYR A 99 -8.02 5.07 7.38
N ASN A 100 -8.89 4.63 6.45
CA ASN A 100 -10.28 4.27 6.78
C ASN A 100 -10.53 2.78 7.08
N GLY A 101 -9.48 1.94 7.23
CA GLY A 101 -9.67 0.55 7.71
C GLY A 101 -8.68 -0.52 7.25
N LYS A 102 -7.51 -0.19 6.69
CA LYS A 102 -6.52 -1.19 6.23
C LYS A 102 -5.07 -0.87 6.62
N LYS A 103 -4.86 -0.32 7.81
CA LYS A 103 -3.50 -0.15 8.38
C LYS A 103 -2.72 -1.48 8.27
N GLU A 104 -3.35 -2.58 8.65
CA GLU A 104 -2.81 -3.96 8.57
C GLU A 104 -2.25 -4.34 7.19
N GLY A 105 -3.00 -4.07 6.12
CA GLY A 105 -2.58 -4.43 4.78
C GLY A 105 -1.26 -3.78 4.36
N ARG A 106 -1.02 -2.52 4.76
CA ARG A 106 0.22 -1.81 4.39
C ARG A 106 1.44 -2.37 5.11
N TYR A 107 1.36 -2.57 6.42
CA TYR A 107 2.45 -3.13 7.20
C TYR A 107 2.77 -4.55 6.72
N ILE A 108 1.74 -5.34 6.40
CA ILE A 108 1.88 -6.65 5.78
C ILE A 108 2.66 -6.57 4.46
N GLU A 109 2.25 -5.72 3.50
CA GLU A 109 2.93 -5.63 2.21
C GLU A 109 4.36 -5.09 2.33
N MET A 110 4.62 -4.18 3.28
CA MET A 110 5.96 -3.71 3.60
C MET A 110 6.85 -4.84 4.12
N ALA A 111 6.36 -5.60 5.08
CA ALA A 111 7.09 -6.73 5.64
C ALA A 111 7.36 -7.79 4.57
N LYS A 112 6.36 -8.12 3.74
CA LYS A 112 6.56 -9.02 2.58
C LYS A 112 7.59 -8.45 1.60
N GLY A 113 7.53 -7.15 1.28
CA GLY A 113 8.49 -6.48 0.40
C GLY A 113 9.92 -6.56 0.93
N TYR A 114 10.10 -6.37 2.23
CA TYR A 114 11.37 -6.56 2.93
C TYR A 114 11.86 -8.01 2.83
N VAL A 115 11.01 -9.00 3.09
CA VAL A 115 11.38 -10.43 2.97
C VAL A 115 11.78 -10.78 1.53
N LYS A 116 11.09 -10.24 0.52
CA LYS A 116 11.49 -10.41 -0.89
C LYS A 116 12.86 -9.80 -1.17
N SER A 117 13.16 -8.63 -0.60
CA SER A 117 14.41 -7.92 -0.88
C SER A 117 15.64 -8.60 -0.28
N LEU A 118 15.48 -9.43 0.75
CA LEU A 118 16.57 -10.25 1.30
C LEU A 118 17.18 -11.19 0.24
N GLY A 119 16.36 -11.74 -0.65
CA GLY A 119 16.76 -12.69 -1.72
C GLY A 119 17.25 -14.06 -1.23
N GLN A 120 17.97 -14.10 -0.11
CA GLN A 120 18.56 -15.27 0.52
C GLN A 120 18.55 -15.14 2.06
N TYR A 121 18.47 -16.27 2.73
CA TYR A 121 18.43 -16.39 4.19
C TYR A 121 19.54 -17.31 4.69
N LYS A 122 20.27 -16.91 5.75
CA LYS A 122 21.26 -17.77 6.41
C LYS A 122 20.62 -18.49 7.58
N ASN A 123 20.61 -19.83 7.56
CA ASN A 123 20.12 -20.62 8.68
C ASN A 123 21.12 -20.66 9.86
N TYR A 124 20.77 -21.32 10.96
CA TYR A 124 21.64 -21.43 12.15
C TYR A 124 22.99 -22.13 11.89
N ASN A 125 23.11 -22.88 10.79
CA ASN A 125 24.37 -23.51 10.37
C ASN A 125 25.18 -22.61 9.42
N GLY A 126 24.74 -21.38 9.17
CA GLY A 126 25.37 -20.44 8.25
C GLY A 126 25.14 -20.74 6.77
N LYS A 127 24.30 -21.72 6.42
CA LYS A 127 23.99 -22.06 5.03
C LYS A 127 23.00 -21.06 4.45
N GLU A 128 23.33 -20.51 3.28
CA GLU A 128 22.44 -19.65 2.49
C GLU A 128 21.36 -20.49 1.81
N LEU A 129 20.11 -20.08 1.98
CA LEU A 129 18.92 -20.71 1.44
C LEU A 129 18.11 -19.66 0.67
N ARG A 130 17.67 -20.01 -0.53
CA ARG A 130 16.87 -19.10 -1.37
C ARG A 130 15.43 -19.05 -0.87
N ILE A 131 14.86 -17.86 -0.80
CA ILE A 131 13.44 -17.70 -0.49
C ILE A 131 12.64 -18.04 -1.76
N VAL A 132 11.79 -19.07 -1.70
CA VAL A 132 11.02 -19.56 -2.85
C VAL A 132 9.65 -18.88 -2.93
N ARG A 133 8.96 -18.77 -1.80
CA ARG A 133 7.65 -18.13 -1.71
C ARG A 133 7.44 -17.54 -0.32
N ILE A 134 6.63 -16.49 -0.27
CA ILE A 134 6.13 -15.92 0.97
C ILE A 134 4.75 -16.53 1.25
N GLY A 135 4.55 -16.99 2.49
CA GLY A 135 3.32 -17.55 3.00
C GLY A 135 2.41 -16.48 3.59
N GLN A 136 1.91 -16.76 4.80
CA GLN A 136 1.04 -15.84 5.53
C GLN A 136 1.85 -14.71 6.17
N ALA A 137 1.18 -13.57 6.35
CA ALA A 137 1.70 -12.44 7.07
C ALA A 137 0.59 -11.89 7.95
N GLU A 138 0.87 -11.78 9.24
CA GLU A 138 -0.09 -11.35 10.25
C GLU A 138 0.50 -10.18 11.03
N CYS A 139 -0.35 -9.24 11.41
CA CYS A 139 0.02 -8.12 12.26
C CYS A 139 -0.90 -8.12 13.48
N GLU A 140 -0.32 -7.98 14.68
CA GLU A 140 -1.06 -7.55 15.87
C GLU A 140 -0.68 -6.10 16.17
N ASN A 141 -1.63 -5.17 16.05
CA ASN A 141 -1.45 -3.72 16.26
C ASN A 141 -0.48 -3.00 15.28
N CYS A 142 0.22 -3.76 14.45
CA CYS A 142 1.04 -3.35 13.30
C CYS A 142 2.34 -2.64 13.62
N ASP A 143 2.80 -2.75 14.85
CA ASP A 143 4.19 -2.44 15.18
C ASP A 143 5.11 -3.63 14.83
N PHE A 144 4.52 -4.83 14.72
CA PHE A 144 5.17 -6.10 14.40
C PHE A 144 4.38 -6.81 13.31
N VAL A 145 5.08 -7.37 12.33
CA VAL A 145 4.49 -8.22 11.30
C VAL A 145 5.24 -9.53 11.23
N ASP A 146 4.57 -10.63 11.55
CA ASP A 146 5.13 -11.96 11.40
C ASP A 146 4.92 -12.43 9.97
N VAL A 147 6.00 -12.65 9.24
CA VAL A 147 5.98 -13.11 7.86
C VAL A 147 6.55 -14.52 7.79
N GLU A 148 5.74 -15.45 7.31
CA GLU A 148 6.17 -16.80 7.01
C GLU A 148 6.70 -16.90 5.58
N PHE A 149 7.77 -17.66 5.37
CA PHE A 149 8.31 -17.91 4.04
C PHE A 149 8.94 -19.29 3.96
N PHE A 150 9.11 -19.75 2.73
CA PHE A 150 9.57 -21.09 2.41
C PHE A 150 10.91 -21.02 1.71
N LEU A 151 11.80 -21.92 2.10
CA LEU A 151 13.19 -21.95 1.68
C LEU A 151 13.46 -23.12 0.73
N ASP A 152 14.31 -22.89 -0.25
CA ASP A 152 14.80 -23.91 -1.17
C ASP A 152 15.74 -24.85 -0.41
N SER A 153 15.44 -26.15 -0.38
CA SER A 153 16.22 -27.18 0.30
C SER A 153 16.77 -28.14 -0.73
N GLU A 154 18.04 -28.53 -0.60
CA GLU A 154 18.61 -29.63 -1.41
C GLU A 154 17.86 -30.95 -1.17
N ASP A 155 17.30 -31.12 0.04
CA ASP A 155 16.41 -32.21 0.36
C ASP A 155 15.00 -31.87 -0.14
N LYS A 156 14.65 -32.39 -1.32
CA LYS A 156 13.36 -32.17 -1.99
C LYS A 156 12.16 -32.65 -1.18
N GLU A 157 12.36 -33.50 -0.18
CA GLU A 157 11.28 -34.01 0.68
C GLU A 157 11.04 -33.10 1.90
N ARG A 158 11.95 -32.15 2.18
CA ARG A 158 11.84 -31.22 3.32
C ARG A 158 11.62 -29.80 2.86
N VAL A 159 10.38 -29.34 3.00
CA VAL A 159 10.04 -27.93 2.91
C VAL A 159 10.50 -27.24 4.20
N ASN A 160 11.60 -26.49 4.14
CA ASN A 160 12.03 -25.68 5.27
C ASN A 160 11.15 -24.44 5.37
N LYS A 161 10.39 -24.34 6.47
CA LYS A 161 9.60 -23.16 6.82
C LYS A 161 10.42 -22.27 7.77
N ALA A 162 10.38 -20.98 7.52
CA ALA A 162 10.96 -19.97 8.41
C ALA A 162 9.98 -18.82 8.59
N SER A 163 10.10 -18.12 9.71
CA SER A 163 9.36 -16.90 9.97
C SER A 163 10.31 -15.78 10.39
N ILE A 164 9.91 -14.56 10.04
CA ILE A 164 10.59 -13.34 10.42
C ILE A 164 9.57 -12.35 10.94
N GLN A 165 9.80 -11.86 12.13
CA GLN A 165 9.05 -10.74 12.69
C GLN A 165 9.72 -9.45 12.22
N VAL A 166 9.00 -8.65 11.45
CA VAL A 166 9.47 -7.35 10.94
C VAL A 166 8.90 -6.26 11.85
N ILE A 167 9.79 -5.49 12.49
CA ILE A 167 9.41 -4.38 13.36
C ILE A 167 9.38 -3.13 12.50
N ILE A 168 8.22 -2.49 12.41
CA ILE A 168 8.01 -1.32 11.55
C ILE A 168 7.59 -0.14 12.41
N LYS A 169 8.34 0.97 12.31
CA LYS A 169 7.99 2.23 12.96
C LYS A 169 8.02 3.34 11.92
N ASN A 170 7.02 4.21 11.93
CA ASN A 170 6.93 5.33 10.99
C ASN A 170 7.11 4.94 9.51
N LEU A 171 6.61 3.75 9.13
CA LEU A 171 6.77 3.20 7.78
C LEU A 171 8.23 2.92 7.37
N GLU A 172 9.07 2.58 8.34
CA GLU A 172 10.42 2.09 8.13
C GLU A 172 10.62 0.77 8.88
N VAL A 173 11.33 -0.18 8.26
CA VAL A 173 11.76 -1.40 8.96
C VAL A 173 12.90 -1.02 9.88
N VAL A 174 12.66 -1.07 11.19
CA VAL A 174 13.64 -0.67 12.20
C VAL A 174 14.42 -1.84 12.77
N ASP A 175 13.84 -3.04 12.75
CA ASP A 175 14.47 -4.25 13.28
C ASP A 175 13.78 -5.53 12.77
N THR A 176 14.43 -6.68 12.91
CA THR A 176 13.88 -7.99 12.54
C THR A 176 14.29 -9.11 13.48
N ILE A 177 13.37 -10.03 13.78
CA ILE A 177 13.63 -11.21 14.62
C ILE A 177 13.35 -12.47 13.81
N TYR A 178 14.35 -13.35 13.69
CA TYR A 178 14.26 -14.57 12.88
C TYR A 178 13.93 -15.80 13.73
N ARG A 179 13.02 -16.64 13.24
CA ARG A 179 12.71 -17.94 13.84
C ARG A 179 12.67 -19.00 12.74
N GLN A 180 13.35 -20.12 12.98
CA GLN A 180 13.29 -21.27 12.07
C GLN A 180 12.72 -22.46 12.84
N GLU A 181 11.65 -23.02 12.31
CA GLU A 181 11.03 -24.23 12.85
C GLU A 181 11.66 -25.44 12.18
N LYS A 182 12.09 -26.40 13.00
CA LYS A 182 12.50 -27.71 12.52
C LYS A 182 11.23 -28.55 12.38
N VAL A 183 10.69 -28.59 11.16
CA VAL A 183 9.57 -29.49 10.79
C VAL A 183 10.11 -30.91 10.64
#